data_AF-W6TGM7-F1
#
_entry.id   AF-W6TGM7-F1
#
_cell.length_a   1.000
_cell.length_b   1.000
_cell.length_c   1.000
_cell.angle_alpha   90.00
_cell.angle_beta   90.00
_cell.angle_gamma   90.00
#
_symmetry.space_group_name_H-M   'P 1'
#
loop_
_entity.id
_entity.type
_entity.pdbx_description
1 polymer ?
#
loop_
_entity_poly.entity_id
_entity_poly.type
_entity_poly.pdbx_seq_one_letter_code
_entity_poly.pdbx_strand_id
1 'polypeptide(L)'
;MILKRIIKKNILSGGIASGKIFLACYLFLKTLLKNRYLYKKDTNNFILGNSQKLLEINVTGQFKKLANMLKIPFISKYSNTSYFEIDSLRMNLYGGDKIRDFKIFRGSNSAVIYVNEAITLHKETLKEALKILRMKPEFIIF
;
A
#
# COMPACT_ATOMS: atom_id res chain seq x y z
N MET A 1 28.41 9.05 5.85
CA MET A 1 27.89 8.09 6.85
C MET A 1 26.47 7.69 6.45
N ILE A 2 26.29 6.60 5.69
CA ILE A 2 24.97 6.16 5.23
C ILE A 2 24.28 5.50 6.42
N LEU A 3 23.30 6.19 7.03
CA LEU A 3 22.39 5.56 7.98
C LEU A 3 21.75 4.34 7.28
N LYS A 4 22.09 3.13 7.74
CA LYS A 4 21.26 1.93 7.48
C LYS A 4 19.89 2.21 8.10
N ARG A 5 18.94 2.71 7.30
CA ARG A 5 17.53 2.85 7.71
C ARG A 5 17.01 1.47 8.07
N ILE A 6 16.63 1.27 9.32
CA ILE A 6 15.94 0.06 9.77
C ILE A 6 14.52 0.14 9.21
N ILE A 7 14.27 -0.61 8.14
CA ILE A 7 12.93 -0.83 7.59
C ILE A 7 12.38 -2.08 8.26
N LYS A 8 11.27 -1.97 9.00
CA LYS A 8 10.56 -3.15 9.48
C LYS A 8 9.85 -3.78 8.27
N LYS A 9 10.30 -4.96 7.86
CA LYS A 9 9.78 -5.69 6.70
C LYS A 9 8.98 -6.89 7.19
N ASN A 10 7.69 -6.94 6.85
CA ASN A 10 6.88 -8.13 7.02
C ASN A 10 6.68 -8.75 5.62
N ILE A 11 7.19 -9.96 5.41
CA ILE A 11 7.06 -10.70 4.15
C ILE A 11 6.12 -11.88 4.39
N LEU A 12 5.08 -12.00 3.58
CA LEU A 12 4.08 -13.05 3.70
C LEU A 12 3.95 -13.83 2.39
N SER A 13 4.65 -14.96 2.31
CA SER A 13 4.65 -15.89 1.18
C SER A 13 3.86 -17.18 1.49
N GLY A 14 3.28 -17.83 0.47
CA GLY A 14 2.61 -19.15 0.62
C GLY A 14 1.71 -19.50 -0.57
N GLY A 15 0.89 -20.55 -0.47
CA GLY A 15 -0.05 -20.97 -1.52
C GLY A 15 -1.25 -20.05 -1.78
N ILE A 16 -1.95 -20.25 -2.89
CA ILE A 16 -3.18 -19.51 -3.25
C ILE A 16 -4.26 -19.76 -2.19
N ALA A 17 -5.17 -18.80 -1.98
CA ALA A 17 -6.29 -18.88 -1.01
C ALA A 17 -5.91 -19.07 0.47
N SER A 18 -4.63 -18.91 0.85
CA SER A 18 -4.15 -19.10 2.23
C SER A 18 -4.45 -17.93 3.19
N GLY A 19 -5.43 -17.08 2.89
CA GLY A 19 -5.82 -15.94 3.74
C GLY A 19 -4.81 -14.78 3.84
N LYS A 20 -3.66 -14.85 3.15
CA LYS A 20 -2.58 -13.86 3.28
C LYS A 20 -3.03 -12.45 2.96
N ILE A 21 -3.76 -12.24 1.86
CA ILE A 21 -4.24 -10.92 1.44
C ILE A 21 -5.16 -10.31 2.52
N PHE A 22 -5.97 -11.12 3.21
CA PHE A 22 -6.78 -10.61 4.30
C PHE A 22 -5.92 -10.15 5.49
N LEU A 23 -4.98 -11.02 5.94
CA LEU A 23 -4.05 -10.70 7.02
C LEU A 23 -3.18 -9.47 6.66
N ALA A 24 -2.81 -9.35 5.39
CA ALA A 24 -2.12 -8.23 4.78
C ALA A 24 -2.81 -6.90 5.01
N CYS A 25 -4.04 -6.81 4.51
CA CYS A 25 -4.86 -5.63 4.59
C CYS A 25 -5.13 -5.30 6.07
N TYR A 26 -5.32 -6.31 6.93
CA TYR A 26 -5.51 -6.11 8.36
C TYR A 26 -4.28 -5.50 9.04
N LEU A 27 -3.09 -6.07 8.83
CA LEU A 27 -1.85 -5.55 9.41
C LEU A 27 -1.54 -4.14 8.90
N PHE A 28 -1.72 -3.91 7.60
CA PHE A 28 -1.56 -2.59 7.00
C PHE A 28 -2.53 -1.58 7.60
N LEU A 29 -3.81 -1.92 7.71
CA LEU A 29 -4.82 -1.05 8.32
C LEU A 29 -4.50 -0.75 9.78
N LYS A 30 -4.08 -1.76 10.55
CA LYS A 30 -3.67 -1.59 11.95
C LYS A 30 -2.49 -0.62 12.09
N THR A 31 -1.47 -0.76 11.24
CA THR A 31 -0.33 0.17 11.19
C THR A 31 -0.76 1.58 10.79
N LEU A 32 -1.62 1.68 9.77
CA LEU A 32 -2.12 2.94 9.25
C LEU A 32 -2.86 3.74 10.33
N LEU A 33 -3.80 3.10 11.04
CA LEU A 33 -4.59 3.76 12.08
C LEU A 33 -3.76 4.09 13.33
N LYS A 34 -2.87 3.19 13.76
CA LYS A 34 -1.99 3.41 14.92
C LYS A 34 -1.11 4.66 14.74
N ASN A 35 -0.68 4.92 13.51
CA ASN A 35 0.22 6.01 13.17
C ASN A 35 -0.47 7.13 12.39
N ARG A 36 -1.82 7.22 12.44
CA ARG A 36 -2.62 8.17 11.63
C ARG A 36 -2.17 9.62 11.73
N TYR A 37 -1.63 10.04 12.87
CA TYR A 37 -1.13 11.40 13.12
C TYR A 37 0.07 11.75 12.22
N LEU A 38 0.86 10.74 11.82
CA LEU A 38 1.94 10.90 10.85
C LEU A 38 1.42 10.94 9.40
N TYR A 39 0.19 10.48 9.15
CA TYR A 39 -0.30 10.20 7.79
C TYR A 39 -1.44 11.10 7.33
N LYS A 40 -1.84 12.07 8.17
CA LYS A 40 -2.98 12.96 7.92
C LYS A 40 -2.60 14.24 7.16
N LYS A 41 -1.32 14.61 7.10
CA LYS A 41 -0.83 15.84 6.45
C LYS A 41 0.36 15.53 5.53
N ASP A 42 0.23 15.89 4.26
CA ASP A 42 1.29 15.84 3.24
C ASP A 42 1.95 14.47 2.94
N THR A 43 1.26 13.37 3.26
CA THR A 43 1.72 12.01 2.94
C THR A 43 0.87 11.36 1.86
N ASN A 44 1.52 10.87 0.82
CA ASN A 44 0.92 10.06 -0.22
C ASN A 44 1.09 8.57 0.17
N ASN A 45 0.13 8.02 0.91
CA ASN A 45 0.12 6.60 1.23
C ASN A 45 -0.33 5.81 0.00
N PHE A 46 0.31 4.69 -0.29
CA PHE A 46 -0.04 3.93 -1.50
C PHE A 46 0.17 2.43 -1.39
N ILE A 47 -0.49 1.75 -2.32
CA ILE A 47 -0.50 0.32 -2.53
C ILE A 47 0.02 0.05 -3.94
N LEU A 48 1.06 -0.76 -4.04
CA LEU A 48 1.63 -1.23 -5.30
C LEU A 48 1.18 -2.65 -5.59
N GLY A 49 0.99 -2.96 -6.85
CA GLY A 49 0.72 -4.32 -7.31
C GLY A 49 0.91 -4.42 -8.81
N ASN A 50 0.79 -5.64 -9.34
CA ASN A 50 1.03 -5.90 -10.76
C ASN A 50 0.17 -5.02 -11.67
N SER A 51 -1.14 -5.00 -11.41
CA SER A 51 -2.09 -4.20 -12.16
C SER A 51 -3.00 -3.43 -11.22
N GLN A 52 -3.30 -2.19 -11.59
CA GLN A 52 -4.27 -1.35 -10.87
C GLN A 52 -5.63 -2.04 -10.77
N LYS A 53 -6.08 -2.71 -11.85
CA LYS A 53 -7.36 -3.44 -11.87
C LYS A 53 -7.36 -4.61 -10.87
N LEU A 54 -6.26 -5.34 -10.78
CA LEU A 54 -6.13 -6.45 -9.81
C LEU A 54 -6.11 -5.94 -8.37
N LEU A 55 -5.48 -4.79 -8.11
CA LEU A 55 -5.54 -4.13 -6.80
C LEU A 55 -6.98 -3.74 -6.43
N GLU A 56 -7.74 -3.18 -7.35
CA GLU A 56 -9.14 -2.81 -7.10
C GLU A 56 -10.00 -4.01 -6.74
N ILE A 57 -9.83 -5.13 -7.44
CA ILE A 57 -10.61 -6.35 -7.18
C ILE A 57 -10.15 -7.02 -5.88
N ASN A 58 -8.85 -7.29 -5.75
CA ASN A 58 -8.33 -8.18 -4.71
C ASN A 58 -8.02 -7.45 -3.40
N VAL A 59 -7.56 -6.21 -3.46
CA VAL A 59 -7.06 -5.48 -2.29
C VAL A 59 -8.15 -4.55 -1.75
N THR A 60 -8.77 -3.73 -2.61
CA THR A 60 -9.81 -2.79 -2.18
C THR A 60 -11.04 -3.52 -1.63
N GLY A 61 -11.42 -4.66 -2.20
CA GLY A 61 -12.48 -5.52 -1.67
C GLY A 61 -12.21 -5.99 -0.23
N GLN A 62 -10.96 -6.35 0.08
CA GLN A 62 -10.57 -6.76 1.44
C GLN A 62 -10.55 -5.59 2.41
N PHE A 63 -10.08 -4.42 2.00
CA PHE A 63 -10.16 -3.21 2.82
C PHE A 63 -11.60 -2.82 3.12
N LYS A 64 -12.51 -2.88 2.14
CA LYS A 64 -13.94 -2.62 2.34
C LYS A 64 -14.54 -3.60 3.37
N LYS A 65 -14.22 -4.89 3.26
CA LYS A 65 -14.66 -5.92 4.21
C LYS A 65 -14.16 -5.62 5.63
N LEU A 66 -12.88 -5.31 5.78
CA LEU A 66 -12.26 -4.97 7.06
C LEU A 66 -12.84 -3.68 7.66
N ALA A 67 -13.03 -2.64 6.86
CA ALA A 67 -13.62 -1.38 7.31
C ALA A 67 -15.04 -1.59 7.85
N ASN A 68 -15.86 -2.39 7.15
CA ASN A 68 -17.20 -2.75 7.60
C ASN A 68 -17.14 -3.53 8.93
N MET A 69 -16.26 -4.52 9.04
CA MET A 69 -16.10 -5.31 10.27
C MET A 69 -15.68 -4.44 11.46
N LEU A 70 -14.81 -3.45 11.23
CA LEU A 70 -14.29 -2.55 12.26
C LEU A 70 -15.17 -1.30 12.47
N LYS A 71 -16.27 -1.16 11.72
CA LYS A 71 -17.16 0.02 11.72
C LYS A 71 -16.42 1.34 11.42
N ILE A 72 -15.51 1.30 10.45
CA ILE A 72 -14.69 2.45 10.04
C ILE A 72 -15.22 3.00 8.70
N PRO A 73 -15.29 4.34 8.52
CA PRO A 73 -15.67 4.94 7.25
C PRO A 73 -14.75 4.51 6.10
N PHE A 74 -15.34 4.10 4.98
CA PHE A 74 -14.62 3.69 3.78
C PHE A 74 -15.26 4.27 2.52
N ILE A 75 -14.47 4.92 1.68
CA ILE A 75 -14.90 5.53 0.42
C ILE A 75 -13.96 5.07 -0.69
N SER A 76 -14.48 4.38 -1.70
CA SER A 76 -13.69 4.03 -2.90
C SER A 76 -13.97 5.03 -4.01
N LYS A 77 -12.93 5.59 -4.65
CA LYS A 77 -13.07 6.39 -5.87
C LYS A 77 -12.20 5.83 -6.99
N TYR A 78 -12.87 5.36 -8.03
CA TYR A 78 -12.24 4.83 -9.23
C TYR A 78 -12.32 5.88 -10.34
N SER A 79 -11.18 6.40 -10.76
CA SER A 79 -11.02 7.36 -11.87
C SER A 79 -9.65 7.15 -12.53
N ASN A 80 -9.17 8.06 -13.38
CA ASN A 80 -7.82 8.00 -13.95
C ASN A 80 -6.71 7.81 -12.90
N THR A 81 -6.95 8.21 -11.65
CA THR A 81 -6.18 7.80 -10.47
C THR A 81 -7.09 7.02 -9.53
N SER A 82 -6.83 5.73 -9.31
CA SER A 82 -7.63 4.95 -8.36
C SER A 82 -7.10 5.12 -6.95
N TYR A 83 -8.01 5.47 -6.04
CA TYR A 83 -7.71 5.57 -4.62
C TYR A 83 -8.92 5.16 -3.78
N PHE A 84 -8.67 4.85 -2.52
CA PHE A 84 -9.72 4.77 -1.53
C PHE A 84 -9.34 5.59 -0.30
N GLU A 85 -10.34 5.95 0.49
CA GLU A 85 -10.17 6.61 1.77
C GLU A 85 -10.69 5.68 2.86
N ILE A 86 -9.92 5.56 3.95
CA ILE A 86 -10.30 4.84 5.15
C ILE A 86 -10.03 5.73 6.36
N ASP A 87 -11.06 6.03 7.17
CA ASP A 87 -10.95 6.98 8.30
C ASP A 87 -10.31 8.34 7.89
N SER A 88 -10.74 8.87 6.74
CA SER A 88 -10.20 10.09 6.09
C SER A 88 -8.72 10.03 5.69
N LEU A 89 -8.10 8.84 5.68
CA LEU A 89 -6.75 8.62 5.17
C LEU A 89 -6.82 8.10 3.73
N ARG A 90 -6.26 8.87 2.79
CA ARG A 90 -6.24 8.53 1.36
C ARG A 90 -5.11 7.56 1.02
N MET A 91 -5.48 6.43 0.41
CA MET A 91 -4.60 5.39 -0.11
C MET A 91 -4.67 5.36 -1.63
N ASN A 92 -3.56 5.68 -2.31
CA ASN A 92 -3.49 5.61 -3.77
C ASN A 92 -3.11 4.20 -4.24
N LEU A 93 -3.68 3.74 -5.35
CA LEU A 93 -3.39 2.44 -5.96
C LEU A 93 -2.53 2.65 -7.21
N TYR A 94 -1.39 1.96 -7.27
CA TYR A 94 -0.47 2.04 -8.41
C TYR A 94 -0.23 0.65 -9.01
N GLY A 95 -0.55 0.51 -10.30
CA GLY A 95 -0.27 -0.69 -11.08
C GLY A 95 1.10 -0.64 -11.74
N GLY A 96 1.88 -1.72 -11.63
CA GLY A 96 3.15 -1.89 -12.35
C GLY A 96 2.99 -1.98 -13.88
N ASP A 97 1.79 -2.31 -14.36
CA ASP A 97 1.40 -2.35 -15.76
C ASP A 97 1.36 -0.97 -16.45
N LYS A 98 1.33 0.13 -15.69
CA LYS A 98 1.28 1.49 -16.21
C LYS A 98 2.57 2.26 -15.93
N ILE A 99 3.38 2.45 -16.97
CA ILE A 99 4.61 3.27 -16.93
C ILE A 99 4.34 4.71 -16.40
N ARG A 100 3.14 5.26 -16.65
CA ARG A 100 2.73 6.59 -16.16
C ARG A 100 2.55 6.63 -14.64
N ASP A 101 2.00 5.58 -14.06
CA ASP A 101 1.79 5.46 -12.61
C ASP A 101 3.13 5.44 -11.89
N PHE A 102 4.14 4.82 -12.51
CA PHE A 102 5.52 4.82 -12.02
C PHE A 102 6.19 6.22 -12.03
N LYS A 103 5.85 7.09 -12.98
CA LYS A 103 6.36 8.48 -13.00
C LYS A 103 5.75 9.32 -11.88
N ILE A 104 4.44 9.18 -11.63
CA ILE A 104 3.74 9.89 -10.55
C ILE A 104 4.28 9.45 -9.18
N PHE A 105 4.53 8.15 -9.04
CA PHE A 105 5.08 7.51 -7.87
C PHE A 105 6.45 8.07 -7.42
N ARG A 106 7.36 8.40 -8.36
CA ARG A 106 8.71 8.90 -8.07
C ARG A 106 8.76 10.25 -7.34
N GLY A 107 7.71 11.06 -7.42
CA GLY A 107 7.64 12.37 -6.76
C GLY A 107 6.98 12.35 -5.37
N SER A 108 6.57 11.18 -4.88
CA SER A 108 5.71 11.07 -3.69
C SER A 108 6.49 10.83 -2.40
N ASN A 109 5.92 11.24 -1.27
CA ASN A 109 6.41 10.92 0.07
C ASN A 109 5.42 9.95 0.72
N SER A 110 5.90 8.74 1.07
CA SER A 110 5.09 7.78 1.82
C SER A 110 5.78 7.36 3.11
N ALA A 111 4.96 6.91 4.05
CA ALA A 111 5.39 6.39 5.33
C ALA A 111 5.03 4.91 5.53
N VAL A 112 4.08 4.38 4.76
CA VAL A 112 3.71 2.95 4.74
C VAL A 112 3.49 2.52 3.30
N ILE A 113 4.07 1.38 2.93
CA ILE A 113 3.86 0.80 1.60
C ILE A 113 3.36 -0.62 1.76
N TYR A 114 2.29 -0.90 1.02
CA TYR A 114 1.80 -2.24 0.76
C TYR A 114 2.21 -2.65 -0.65
N VAL A 115 2.79 -3.83 -0.79
CA VAL A 115 3.07 -4.41 -2.11
C VAL A 115 2.30 -5.72 -2.23
N ASN A 116 1.40 -5.81 -3.20
CA ASN A 116 0.72 -7.05 -3.59
C ASN A 116 1.51 -7.76 -4.68
N GLU A 117 1.68 -9.07 -4.55
CA GLU A 117 2.30 -9.91 -5.59
C GLU A 117 3.68 -9.39 -6.00
N ALA A 118 4.54 -9.08 -5.04
CA ALA A 118 5.84 -8.44 -5.24
C ALA A 118 6.75 -9.21 -6.21
N ILE A 119 6.59 -10.54 -6.31
CA ILE A 119 7.32 -11.39 -7.27
C ILE A 119 7.01 -11.07 -8.73
N THR A 120 5.85 -10.46 -9.02
CA THR A 120 5.47 -10.09 -10.39
C THR A 120 5.92 -8.67 -10.75
N LEU A 121 6.52 -7.93 -9.81
CA LEU A 121 7.01 -6.59 -10.03
C LEU A 121 8.48 -6.59 -10.44
N HIS A 122 8.84 -5.65 -11.33
CA HIS A 122 10.24 -5.40 -11.64
C HIS A 122 11.02 -4.98 -10.39
N LYS A 123 12.26 -5.46 -10.27
CA LYS A 123 13.16 -5.16 -9.15
C LYS A 123 13.39 -3.65 -8.99
N GLU A 124 13.45 -2.93 -10.10
CA GLU A 124 13.59 -1.47 -10.15
C GLU A 124 12.40 -0.78 -9.49
N THR A 125 11.18 -1.30 -9.69
CA THR A 125 9.96 -0.78 -9.08
C THR A 125 10.01 -0.89 -7.56
N LEU A 126 10.42 -2.05 -7.05
CA LEU A 126 10.58 -2.28 -5.61
C LEU A 126 11.70 -1.40 -5.02
N LYS A 127 12.80 -1.21 -5.74
CA LYS A 127 13.91 -0.33 -5.31
C LYS A 127 13.46 1.13 -5.19
N GLU A 128 12.73 1.64 -6.18
CA GLU A 128 12.20 3.01 -6.13
C GLU A 128 11.16 3.16 -5.01
N ALA A 129 10.33 2.15 -4.75
CA ALA A 129 9.36 2.15 -3.62
C ALA A 129 10.07 2.32 -2.28
N LEU A 130 11.20 1.65 -2.11
CA LEU A 130 11.99 1.75 -0.89
C LEU A 130 12.66 3.12 -0.72
N LYS A 131 12.99 3.83 -1.81
CA LYS A 131 13.62 5.17 -1.74
C LYS A 131 12.67 6.24 -1.23
N ILE A 132 11.38 6.14 -1.51
CA ILE A 132 10.37 7.15 -1.16
C ILE A 132 9.77 6.98 0.24
N LEU A 133 10.13 5.91 0.96
CA LEU A 133 9.84 5.75 2.38
C LEU A 133 10.67 6.73 3.21
N ARG A 134 10.05 7.80 3.71
CA ARG A 134 10.77 8.85 4.46
C ARG A 134 10.49 8.86 5.96
N MET A 135 9.29 8.44 6.40
CA MET A 135 8.91 8.46 7.82
C MET A 135 8.73 7.05 8.38
N LYS A 136 9.33 6.77 9.56
CA LYS A 136 9.30 5.51 10.35
C LYS A 136 8.80 4.29 9.54
N PRO A 137 9.66 3.72 8.67
CA PRO A 137 9.22 2.87 7.57
C PRO A 137 8.72 1.50 8.05
N GLU A 138 7.41 1.29 7.95
CA GLU A 138 6.81 -0.04 7.97
C GLU A 138 6.49 -0.45 6.53
N PHE A 139 7.15 -1.51 6.06
CA PHE A 139 7.04 -2.03 4.69
C PHE A 139 6.42 -3.42 4.76
N ILE A 140 5.22 -3.58 4.22
CA ILE A 140 4.50 -4.86 4.24
C ILE A 140 4.44 -5.39 2.81
N ILE A 141 5.07 -6.54 2.57
CA ILE A 141 5.24 -7.17 1.26
C ILE A 141 4.47 -8.50 1.22
N PHE A 142 3.71 -8.69 0.16
CA PHE A 142 3.08 -9.96 -0.25
C PHE A 142 3.65 -10.42 -1.57
#